data_AF-A0A5B9EXR1-F1
#
_entry.id   AF-A0A5B9EXR1-F1
#
_cell.length_a   1.000
_cell.length_b   1.000
_cell.length_c   1.000
_cell.angle_alpha   90.00
_cell.angle_beta   90.00
_cell.angle_gamma   90.00
#
_symmetry.space_group_name_H-M   'P 1'
#
loop_
_entity.id
_entity.type
_entity.pdbx_description
1 polymer ?
#
loop_
_entity_poly.entity_id
_entity_poly.type
_entity_poly.pdbx_seq_one_letter_code
_entity_poly.pdbx_strand_id
1 'polypeptide(L)'
;MAAGDLIASFDSDLIQVQLRAAEARAASTAGRDAAEGQRAALVARVDRLGQGVARGAVSQADLEAARFELATAIGTLNRETELLRLAALEAEEARIALQNRSAQPCGRASG
;
A
#
# COMPACT_ATOMS: atom_id res chain seq x y z
N MET A 1 29.74 15.03 26.28
CA MET A 1 28.42 14.73 25.66
C MET A 1 27.43 14.54 26.78
N ALA A 2 26.34 15.31 26.83
CA ALA A 2 25.30 15.13 27.83
C ALA A 2 24.40 13.95 27.43
N ALA A 3 23.84 13.21 28.40
CA ALA A 3 22.97 12.06 28.13
C ALA A 3 21.74 12.42 27.26
N GLY A 4 21.27 13.67 27.31
CA GLY A 4 20.18 14.18 26.47
C GLY A 4 20.53 14.29 24.99
N ASP A 5 21.80 14.57 24.64
CA ASP A 5 22.24 14.66 23.23
C ASP A 5 22.21 13.27 22.56
N LEU A 6 22.57 12.23 23.31
CA LEU A 6 22.60 10.86 22.80
C LEU A 6 21.20 10.32 22.52
N ILE A 7 20.25 10.55 23.44
CA ILE A 7 18.84 10.17 23.26
C ILE A 7 18.26 10.89 22.03
N ALA A 8 18.59 12.18 21.87
CA ALA A 8 18.10 12.95 20.74
C ALA A 8 18.62 12.46 19.37
N SER A 9 19.87 12.02 19.29
CA SER A 9 20.40 11.42 18.06
C SER A 9 19.76 10.06 17.77
N PHE A 10 19.64 9.18 18.77
CA PHE A 10 19.05 7.84 18.59
C PHE A 10 17.61 7.90 18.06
N ASP A 11 16.78 8.77 18.63
CA ASP A 11 15.40 8.94 18.15
C ASP A 11 15.36 9.47 16.71
N SER A 12 16.34 10.27 16.28
CA SER A 12 16.36 10.86 14.93
C SER A 12 16.71 9.80 13.90
N ASP A 13 17.70 8.97 14.23
CA ASP A 13 18.11 7.84 13.41
C ASP A 13 16.95 6.83 13.25
N LEU A 14 16.21 6.58 14.34
CA LEU A 14 15.03 5.71 14.30
C LEU A 14 13.94 6.25 13.36
N ILE A 15 13.59 7.54 13.46
CA ILE A 15 12.58 8.15 12.59
C ILE A 15 13.06 8.17 11.13
N GLN A 16 14.35 8.40 10.86
CA GLN A 16 14.89 8.32 9.51
C GLN A 16 14.80 6.90 8.92
N VAL A 17 15.08 5.87 9.71
CA VAL A 17 14.93 4.48 9.27
C VAL A 17 13.46 4.16 8.98
N GLN A 18 12.55 4.58 9.86
CA GLN A 18 11.10 4.41 9.65
C GLN A 18 10.62 5.12 8.38
N LEU A 19 11.06 6.36 8.15
CA LEU A 19 10.75 7.09 6.92
C LEU A 19 11.20 6.32 5.68
N ARG A 20 12.46 5.89 5.63
CA ARG A 20 12.99 5.12 4.48
C ARG A 20 12.21 3.83 4.24
N ALA A 21 11.83 3.13 5.32
CA ALA A 21 11.04 1.91 5.21
C ALA A 21 9.61 2.18 4.72
N ALA A 22 8.99 3.27 5.13
CA ALA A 22 7.67 3.68 4.66
C ALA A 22 7.72 4.15 3.19
N GLU A 23 8.72 4.93 2.79
CA GLU A 23 8.92 5.36 1.40
C GLU A 23 9.18 4.17 0.47
N ALA A 24 10.01 3.20 0.89
CA ALA A 24 10.24 1.98 0.13
C ALA A 24 8.96 1.16 -0.07
N ARG A 25 8.13 1.05 0.97
CA ARG A 25 6.82 0.38 0.90
C ARG A 25 5.84 1.14 -0.01
N ALA A 26 5.77 2.46 0.10
CA ALA A 26 4.90 3.31 -0.71
C ALA A 26 5.30 3.31 -2.21
N ALA A 27 6.59 3.17 -2.51
CA ALA A 27 7.09 3.08 -3.88
C ALA A 27 6.92 1.68 -4.52
N SER A 28 6.67 0.64 -3.73
CA SER A 28 6.59 -0.73 -4.21
C SER A 28 5.22 -1.07 -4.80
N THR A 29 4.99 -0.68 -6.07
CA THR A 29 3.71 -0.92 -6.76
C THR A 29 3.48 -2.35 -7.23
N ALA A 30 4.48 -3.23 -7.15
CA ALA A 30 4.46 -4.56 -7.76
C ALA A 30 3.24 -5.41 -7.35
N GLY A 31 2.82 -5.37 -6.09
CA GLY A 31 1.63 -6.10 -5.60
C GLY A 31 0.33 -5.62 -6.26
N ARG A 32 0.14 -4.30 -6.30
CA ARG A 32 -1.00 -3.66 -6.97
C ARG A 32 -0.98 -3.91 -8.48
N ASP A 33 0.18 -3.82 -9.12
CA ASP A 33 0.31 -4.02 -10.57
C ASP A 33 0.00 -5.48 -10.96
N ALA A 34 0.44 -6.44 -10.15
CA ALA A 34 0.10 -7.85 -10.33
C ALA A 34 -1.41 -8.10 -10.15
N ALA A 35 -2.01 -7.52 -9.11
CA ALA A 35 -3.45 -7.64 -8.85
C ALA A 35 -4.30 -7.01 -9.98
N GLU A 36 -3.88 -5.86 -10.52
CA GLU A 36 -4.52 -5.22 -11.67
C GLU A 36 -4.45 -6.12 -12.91
N GLY A 37 -3.29 -6.70 -13.20
CA GLY A 37 -3.12 -7.64 -14.30
C GLY A 37 -4.03 -8.87 -14.18
N GLN A 38 -4.14 -9.44 -12.98
CA GLN A 38 -5.03 -10.57 -12.71
C GLN A 38 -6.50 -10.18 -12.90
N ARG A 39 -6.92 -9.02 -12.37
CA ARG A 39 -8.28 -8.50 -12.52
C ARG A 39 -8.61 -8.26 -14.00
N ALA A 40 -7.71 -7.66 -14.78
CA ALA A 40 -7.91 -7.45 -16.22
C ALA A 40 -8.09 -8.77 -17.00
N ALA A 41 -7.26 -9.78 -16.69
CA ALA A 41 -7.38 -11.10 -17.32
C ALA A 41 -8.73 -11.78 -17.00
N LEU A 42 -9.21 -11.65 -15.76
CA LEU A 42 -10.48 -12.23 -15.33
C LEU A 42 -11.69 -11.50 -15.93
N VAL A 43 -11.63 -10.18 -16.11
CA VAL A 43 -12.67 -9.43 -16.86
C VAL A 43 -12.82 -10.02 -18.27
N ALA A 44 -11.72 -10.16 -19.01
CA ALA A 44 -11.75 -10.74 -20.34
C ALA A 44 -12.28 -12.19 -20.35
N ARG A 45 -11.98 -12.98 -19.31
CA ARG A 45 -12.53 -14.33 -19.14
C ARG A 45 -14.04 -14.30 -18.95
N VAL A 46 -14.55 -13.46 -18.04
CA VAL A 46 -15.99 -13.30 -17.77
C VAL A 46 -16.74 -12.89 -19.03
N ASP A 47 -16.20 -11.93 -19.80
CA ASP A 47 -16.83 -11.47 -21.04
C ASP A 47 -16.94 -12.59 -22.08
N ARG A 48 -15.86 -13.36 -22.29
CA ARG A 48 -15.88 -14.52 -23.20
C ARG A 48 -16.87 -15.58 -22.76
N LEU A 49 -16.91 -15.91 -21.47
CA LEU A 49 -17.86 -16.90 -20.94
C LEU A 49 -19.30 -16.40 -21.05
N GLY A 50 -19.55 -15.10 -20.85
CA GLY A 50 -20.87 -14.49 -21.03
C GLY A 50 -21.39 -14.66 -22.45
N GLN A 51 -20.53 -14.46 -23.45
CA GLN A 51 -20.87 -14.74 -24.85
C GLN A 51 -21.12 -16.23 -25.12
N GLY A 52 -20.34 -17.11 -24.47
CA GLY A 52 -20.51 -18.56 -24.57
C GLY A 52 -21.86 -19.04 -24.00
N VAL A 53 -22.24 -18.53 -22.82
CA VAL A 53 -23.54 -18.81 -22.19
C VAL A 53 -24.69 -18.31 -23.05
N ALA A 54 -24.62 -17.09 -23.58
CA ALA A 54 -25.67 -16.54 -24.45
C ALA A 54 -25.92 -17.38 -25.72
N ARG A 55 -24.92 -18.14 -26.15
CA ARG A 55 -24.99 -19.07 -27.31
C ARG A 55 -25.29 -20.52 -26.90
N GLY A 56 -25.47 -20.80 -25.61
CA GLY A 56 -25.66 -22.15 -25.09
C GLY A 56 -24.42 -23.06 -25.19
N ALA A 57 -23.24 -22.50 -25.45
CA ALA A 57 -21.99 -23.24 -25.63
C ALA A 57 -21.24 -23.51 -24.30
N VAL A 58 -21.60 -22.80 -23.24
CA VAL A 58 -20.98 -22.87 -21.90
C VAL A 58 -22.07 -22.84 -20.84
N SER A 59 -21.82 -23.46 -19.69
CA SER A 59 -22.78 -23.49 -18.59
C SER A 59 -22.86 -22.14 -17.85
N GLN A 60 -24.03 -21.85 -17.29
CA GLN A 60 -24.23 -20.69 -16.41
C GLN A 60 -23.32 -20.78 -15.17
N ALA A 61 -23.07 -21.98 -14.66
CA ALA A 61 -22.21 -22.21 -13.49
C ALA A 61 -20.76 -21.79 -13.74
N ASP A 62 -20.22 -22.05 -14.94
CA ASP A 62 -18.85 -21.62 -15.29
C ASP A 62 -18.72 -20.10 -15.32
N LEU A 63 -19.76 -19.41 -15.81
CA LEU A 63 -19.80 -17.94 -15.81
C LEU A 63 -19.89 -17.39 -14.38
N GLU A 64 -20.69 -18.00 -13.52
CA GLU A 64 -20.81 -17.61 -12.11
C GLU A 64 -19.51 -17.83 -11.34
N ALA A 65 -18.83 -18.96 -11.55
CA ALA A 65 -17.52 -19.22 -10.99
C ALA A 65 -16.50 -18.16 -11.41
N ALA A 66 -16.44 -17.83 -12.71
CA ALA A 66 -15.53 -16.79 -13.20
C ALA A 66 -15.86 -15.39 -12.65
N ARG A 67 -17.15 -15.07 -12.44
CA ARG A 67 -17.57 -13.82 -11.79
C ARG A 67 -17.15 -13.76 -10.32
N PHE A 68 -17.22 -14.88 -9.60
CA PHE A 68 -16.74 -14.97 -8.23
C PHE A 68 -15.22 -14.78 -8.13
N GLU A 69 -14.46 -15.42 -9.03
CA GLU A 69 -13.01 -15.21 -9.14
C GLU A 69 -12.68 -13.74 -9.41
N LEU A 70 -13.39 -13.09 -10.35
CA LEU A 70 -13.22 -11.67 -10.64
C LEU A 70 -13.51 -10.79 -9.42
N ALA A 71 -14.59 -11.07 -8.68
CA ALA A 71 -14.93 -10.34 -7.46
C ALA A 71 -13.82 -10.45 -6.41
N THR A 72 -13.21 -11.63 -6.28
CA THR A 72 -12.08 -11.84 -5.36
C THR A 72 -10.84 -11.06 -5.82
N ALA A 73 -10.54 -11.07 -7.12
CA ALA A 73 -9.42 -10.29 -7.67
C ALA A 73 -9.59 -8.78 -7.49
N ILE A 74 -10.82 -8.26 -7.62
CA ILE A 74 -11.15 -6.86 -7.31
C ILE A 74 -10.87 -6.57 -5.83
N GLY A 75 -11.27 -7.47 -4.92
CA GLY A 75 -10.96 -7.35 -3.50
C GLY A 75 -9.47 -7.29 -3.21
N THR A 76 -8.67 -8.14 -3.87
CA THR A 76 -7.21 -8.11 -3.76
C THR A 76 -6.62 -6.80 -4.26
N LEU A 77 -7.05 -6.31 -5.44
CA LEU A 77 -6.58 -5.04 -5.97
C LEU A 77 -6.89 -3.86 -5.03
N ASN A 78 -8.09 -3.84 -4.45
CA ASN A 78 -8.46 -2.81 -3.48
C ASN A 78 -7.58 -2.88 -2.24
N ARG A 79 -7.32 -4.07 -1.71
CA ARG A 79 -6.42 -4.26 -0.57
C ARG A 79 -5.02 -3.73 -0.86
N GLU A 80 -4.42 -4.11 -1.99
CA GLU A 80 -3.07 -3.66 -2.37
C GLU A 80 -3.03 -2.13 -2.56
N THR A 81 -4.09 -1.55 -3.11
CA THR A 81 -4.22 -0.10 -3.25
C THR A 81 -4.27 0.60 -1.90
N GLU A 82 -5.03 0.07 -0.94
CA GLU A 82 -5.09 0.63 0.42
C GLU A 82 -3.77 0.45 1.18
N LEU A 83 -3.05 -0.66 0.98
CA LEU A 83 -1.71 -0.84 1.57
C LEU A 83 -0.73 0.22 1.08
N LEU A 84 -0.74 0.54 -0.22
CA LEU A 84 0.08 1.64 -0.77
C LEU A 84 -0.32 2.99 -0.18
N ARG A 85 -1.63 3.24 -0.03
CA ARG A 85 -2.14 4.47 0.57
C ARG A 85 -1.68 4.62 2.02
N LEU A 86 -1.78 3.56 2.82
CA LEU A 86 -1.32 3.55 4.21
C LEU A 86 0.19 3.78 4.29
N ALA A 87 0.98 3.12 3.45
CA ALA A 87 2.43 3.33 3.41
C ALA A 87 2.80 4.78 3.05
N ALA A 88 2.04 5.43 2.17
CA ALA A 88 2.24 6.84 1.84
C ALA A 88 1.90 7.77 3.02
N LEU A 89 0.85 7.48 3.78
CA LEU A 89 0.51 8.22 5.00
C LEU A 89 1.60 8.05 6.08
N GLU A 90 2.09 6.83 6.31
CA GLU A 90 3.19 6.55 7.23
C GLU A 90 4.47 7.32 6.86
N ALA A 91 4.78 7.42 5.56
CA ALA A 91 5.92 8.19 5.09
C ALA A 91 5.75 9.69 5.38
N GLU A 92 4.55 10.22 5.17
CA GLU A 92 4.26 11.63 5.44
C GLU A 92 4.32 11.96 6.94
N GLU A 93 3.77 11.09 7.79
CA GLU A 93 3.88 11.21 9.25
C GLU A 93 5.34 11.25 9.72
N ALA A 94 6.19 10.36 9.19
CA ALA A 94 7.60 10.31 9.52
C ALA A 94 8.36 11.56 9.03
N ARG A 95 7.99 12.14 7.88
CA ARG A 95 8.56 13.43 7.40
C ARG A 95 8.19 14.58 8.33
N ILE A 96 6.92 14.69 8.72
CA ILE A 96 6.44 15.71 9.64
C ILE A 96 7.17 15.61 10.98
N ALA A 97 7.36 14.39 11.50
CA ALA A 97 8.11 14.16 12.73
C ALA A 97 9.57 14.67 12.66
N LEU A 98 10.27 14.42 11.55
CA LEU A 98 11.63 14.94 11.33
C LEU A 98 11.65 16.47 11.22
N GLN A 99 10.69 17.06 10.49
CA GLN A 99 10.61 18.51 10.30
C GLN A 99 10.36 19.22 11.64
N ASN A 100 9.37 18.77 12.42
CA ASN A 100 9.04 19.34 13.72
C ASN A 100 10.22 19.25 14.69
N ARG A 101 11.01 18.17 14.61
CA ARG A 101 12.23 18.05 15.40
C ARG A 101 13.32 19.01 14.97
N SER A 102 13.54 19.16 13.66
CA SER A 102 14.53 20.12 13.13
C SER A 102 14.16 21.58 13.48
N ALA A 103 12.88 21.86 13.72
CA ALA A 103 12.36 23.16 14.13
C ALA A 103 12.39 23.40 15.66
N GLN A 104 12.65 22.37 16.48
CA GLN A 104 12.90 22.52 17.92
C GLN A 104 14.41 22.61 18.17
N PRO A 105 15.01 23.82 18.26
CA PRO A 105 16.38 23.93 18.74
C PRO A 105 16.43 23.44 20.19
N CYS A 106 17.43 22.61 20.51
CA CYS A 106 17.83 22.31 21.88
C CYS A 106 17.89 23.62 22.69
N GLY A 107 16.88 23.86 23.53
CA GLY A 107 16.64 25.22 24.01
C GLY A 107 15.60 25.33 25.10
N ARG A 108 15.58 24.40 26.08
CA ARG A 108 15.15 24.70 27.45
C ARG A 108 16.04 23.95 28.45
N ALA A 109 17.30 24.38 28.50
CA ALA A 109 17.97 24.50 29.78
C ALA A 109 17.50 25.85 30.36
N SER A 110 16.55 25.81 31.29
CA SER A 110 16.14 27.01 32.01
C SER A 110 15.82 26.63 33.46
N GLY A 111 16.73 27.05 34.35
CA GLY A 111 16.49 27.25 35.78
C GLY A 111 16.72 26.04 36.66
#